data_AF-A0ABD5U427-F1
#
_entry.id   AF-A0ABD5U427-F1
#
_cell.length_a   1.000
_cell.length_b   1.000
_cell.length_c   1.000
_cell.angle_alpha   90.00
_cell.angle_beta   90.00
_cell.angle_gamma   90.00
#
_symmetry.space_group_name_H-M   'P 1'
#
loop_
_entity.id
_entity.type
_entity.pdbx_description
1 polymer ?
#
loop_
_entity_poly.entity_id
_entity_poly.type
_entity_poly.pdbx_seq_one_letter_code
_entity_poly.pdbx_strand_id
1 'polypeptide(L)'
;MNCGSDPRVDDRFAAFADVSRRIVLSTLCERSSSDEDEAPRASVETLVAALVSEDGREELADGGIPERPASPTDAKIELTHVHIPGLERAGLVESDDEEVRLAVEPEVVEQGLELAQQFERAD
;
A
#
# COMPACT_ATOMS: atom_id res chain seq x y z
N MET A 1 -30.03 7.73 13.54
CA MET A 1 -28.61 7.39 13.74
C MET A 1 -27.99 7.26 12.36
N ASN A 2 -27.35 8.32 11.88
CA ASN A 2 -26.58 8.24 10.64
C ASN A 2 -25.22 7.68 11.03
N CYS A 3 -25.02 6.38 10.88
CA CYS A 3 -23.68 5.81 10.78
C CYS A 3 -23.17 6.12 9.37
N GLY A 4 -22.89 7.40 9.11
CA GLY A 4 -22.08 7.77 7.97
C GLY A 4 -20.64 7.61 8.42
N SER A 5 -19.97 6.53 7.98
CA SER A 5 -18.53 6.43 8.14
C SER A 5 -17.88 7.69 7.54
N ASP A 6 -16.83 8.19 8.19
CA ASP A 6 -16.02 9.25 7.58
C ASP A 6 -15.45 8.70 6.26
N PRO A 7 -15.67 9.37 5.11
CA PRO A 7 -15.23 8.85 3.82
C PRO A 7 -13.73 8.53 3.78
N ARG A 8 -12.92 9.24 4.58
CA ARG A 8 -11.48 8.95 4.70
C ARG A 8 -11.20 7.63 5.41
N VAL A 9 -12.05 7.27 6.38
CA VAL A 9 -11.95 5.98 7.07
C VAL A 9 -12.30 4.85 6.12
N ASP A 10 -13.38 5.00 5.33
CA ASP A 10 -13.75 4.02 4.31
C ASP A 10 -12.66 3.85 3.24
N ASP A 11 -12.06 4.96 2.78
CA ASP A 11 -10.95 4.92 1.82
C ASP A 11 -9.71 4.23 2.39
N ARG A 12 -9.40 4.41 3.67
CA ARG A 12 -8.30 3.71 4.35
C ARG A 12 -8.58 2.22 4.49
N PHE A 13 -9.78 1.83 4.90
CA PHE A 13 -10.16 0.41 4.93
C PHE A 13 -10.04 -0.23 3.54
N ALA A 14 -10.57 0.43 2.50
CA ALA A 14 -10.42 -0.04 1.13
C ALA A 14 -8.95 -0.10 0.69
N ALA A 15 -8.12 0.85 1.14
CA ALA A 15 -6.69 0.85 0.87
C ALA A 15 -6.00 -0.39 1.44
N PHE A 16 -6.23 -0.68 2.73
CA PHE A 16 -5.64 -1.83 3.42
C PHE A 16 -6.23 -3.19 3.00
N ALA A 17 -7.45 -3.22 2.46
CA ALA A 17 -8.07 -4.46 1.98
C ALA A 17 -7.52 -4.96 0.62
N ASP A 18 -6.63 -4.21 -0.03
CA ASP A 18 -6.06 -4.54 -1.34
C ASP A 18 -4.60 -4.93 -1.19
N VAL A 19 -4.23 -6.14 -1.60
CA VAL A 19 -2.86 -6.65 -1.39
C VAL A 19 -1.82 -5.79 -2.10
N SER A 20 -2.10 -5.30 -3.31
CA SER A 20 -1.14 -4.52 -4.08
C SER A 20 -0.84 -3.21 -3.35
N ARG A 21 -1.87 -2.58 -2.80
CA ARG A 21 -1.72 -1.40 -1.94
C ARG A 21 -0.97 -1.72 -0.65
N ARG A 22 -1.22 -2.88 -0.02
CA ARG A 22 -0.45 -3.32 1.16
C ARG A 22 1.04 -3.55 0.85
N ILE A 23 1.37 -4.15 -0.29
CA ILE A 23 2.77 -4.34 -0.74
C ILE A 23 3.46 -3.00 -0.91
N VAL A 24 2.80 -2.03 -1.56
CA VAL A 24 3.34 -0.67 -1.73
C VAL A 24 3.63 -0.03 -0.37
N LEU A 25 2.65 -0.08 0.55
CA LEU A 25 2.78 0.49 1.89
C LEU A 25 3.89 -0.19 2.71
N SER A 26 3.96 -1.53 2.68
CA SER A 26 5.02 -2.30 3.33
C SER A 26 6.40 -1.93 2.80
N THR A 27 6.53 -1.84 1.47
CA THR A 27 7.80 -1.47 0.82
C THR A 27 8.25 -0.07 1.25
N LEU A 28 7.31 0.86 1.43
CA LEU A 28 7.63 2.21 1.92
C LEU A 28 8.08 2.20 3.38
N CYS A 29 7.42 1.44 4.26
CA CYS A 29 7.82 1.31 5.66
C CYS A 29 9.22 0.68 5.83
N GLU A 30 9.52 -0.38 5.07
CA GLU A 30 10.84 -1.02 5.07
C GLU A 30 11.96 -0.09 4.58
N ARG A 31 11.60 0.90 3.75
CA ARG A 31 12.49 1.90 3.17
C ARG A 31 12.62 3.15 4.04
N SER A 32 12.16 3.13 5.31
CA SER A 32 12.29 4.27 6.21
C SER A 32 13.73 4.81 6.19
N SER A 33 13.86 6.09 5.84
CA SER A 33 15.16 6.72 5.65
C SER A 33 15.96 6.66 6.94
N SER A 34 17.28 6.51 6.81
CA SER A 34 18.19 6.59 7.97
C SER A 34 18.21 7.99 8.61
N ASP A 35 17.66 8.98 7.90
CA ASP A 35 17.39 10.33 8.40
C ASP A 35 16.01 10.39 9.04
N GLU A 36 15.96 10.66 10.35
CA GLU A 36 14.74 10.76 11.18
C GLU A 36 13.79 11.89 10.73
N ASP A 37 14.26 12.83 9.90
CA ASP A 37 13.50 13.99 9.43
C ASP A 37 12.94 13.84 7.99
N GLU A 38 13.24 12.75 7.28
CA GLU A 38 12.72 12.52 5.93
C GLU A 38 11.61 11.47 5.92
N ALA A 39 10.50 11.76 5.23
CA ALA A 39 9.40 10.81 5.09
C ALA A 39 9.86 9.60 4.23
N PRO A 40 9.52 8.36 4.61
CA PRO A 40 9.88 7.18 3.83
C PRO A 40 9.35 7.28 2.40
N ARG A 41 10.22 6.99 1.43
CA ARG A 41 9.91 7.11 -0.01
C ARG A 41 10.54 6.01 -0.83
N ALA A 42 9.94 5.75 -1.99
CA ALA A 42 10.45 4.83 -2.99
C ALA A 42 10.13 5.31 -4.40
N SER A 43 11.00 4.97 -5.35
CA SER A 43 10.72 5.21 -6.77
C SER A 43 9.59 4.31 -7.26
N VAL A 44 8.84 4.78 -8.26
CA VAL A 44 7.82 3.97 -8.95
C VAL A 44 8.42 2.64 -9.46
N GLU A 45 9.65 2.65 -9.96
CA GLU A 45 10.32 1.42 -10.43
C GLU A 45 10.57 0.41 -9.30
N THR A 46 10.94 0.89 -8.12
CA THR A 46 11.07 0.04 -6.93
C THR A 46 9.73 -0.62 -6.58
N LEU A 47 8.67 0.19 -6.55
CA LEU A 47 7.34 -0.29 -6.18
C LEU A 47 6.78 -1.28 -7.20
N VAL A 48 7.04 -1.05 -8.49
CA VAL A 48 6.75 -2.01 -9.55
C VAL A 48 7.48 -3.32 -9.26
N ALA A 49 8.80 -3.28 -9.01
CA ALA A 49 9.58 -4.48 -8.74
C ALA A 49 9.03 -5.27 -7.53
N ALA A 50 8.61 -4.58 -6.46
CA ALA A 50 7.98 -5.20 -5.30
C ALA A 50 6.64 -5.87 -5.66
N LEU A 51 5.79 -5.21 -6.45
CA LEU A 51 4.49 -5.75 -6.89
C LEU A 51 4.61 -7.00 -7.77
N VAL A 52 5.68 -7.08 -8.57
CA VAL A 52 5.96 -8.27 -9.39
C VAL A 52 6.76 -9.32 -8.61
N SER A 53 7.29 -9.05 -7.41
CA SER A 53 8.02 -10.06 -6.64
C SER A 53 7.06 -11.11 -6.06
N GLU A 54 7.57 -12.33 -5.85
CA GLU A 54 6.80 -13.40 -5.19
C GLU A 54 6.86 -13.26 -3.67
N ASP A 55 8.02 -12.88 -3.11
CA ASP A 55 8.26 -12.80 -1.66
C ASP A 55 7.26 -11.88 -0.93
N GLY A 56 7.01 -10.68 -1.45
CA GLY A 56 6.12 -9.71 -0.79
C GLY A 56 4.64 -10.07 -0.85
N ARG A 57 4.24 -11.00 -1.73
CA ARG A 57 2.85 -11.45 -1.87
C ARG A 57 2.52 -12.61 -0.94
N GLU A 58 3.46 -13.54 -0.73
CA GLU A 58 3.23 -14.71 0.11
C GLU A 58 3.05 -14.35 1.59
N GLU A 59 3.77 -13.34 2.09
CA GLU A 59 3.59 -12.88 3.48
C GLU A 59 2.27 -12.12 3.71
N LEU A 60 1.70 -11.53 2.66
CA LEU A 60 0.53 -10.64 2.74
C LEU A 60 -0.77 -11.27 2.20
N ALA A 61 -0.73 -12.47 1.62
CA ALA A 61 -1.88 -13.16 1.04
C ALA A 61 -2.11 -14.52 1.74
N ASP A 62 -2.73 -14.51 2.93
CA ASP A 62 -3.02 -15.74 3.70
C ASP A 62 -4.44 -16.31 3.46
N GLY A 63 -5.17 -15.83 2.43
CA GLY A 63 -6.58 -16.20 2.20
C GLY A 63 -7.08 -16.21 0.76
N GLY A 64 -6.22 -15.88 -0.21
CA GLY A 64 -6.57 -15.84 -1.62
C GLY A 64 -5.49 -15.06 -2.36
N ILE A 65 -4.88 -15.66 -3.38
CA ILE A 65 -3.84 -15.00 -4.17
C ILE A 65 -4.58 -14.08 -5.16
N PRO A 66 -4.62 -12.74 -4.97
CA PRO A 66 -5.11 -11.88 -6.03
C PRO A 66 -4.18 -12.01 -7.24
N GLU A 67 -4.74 -11.92 -8.44
CA GLU A 67 -3.97 -12.10 -9.66
C GLU A 67 -2.73 -11.20 -9.65
N ARG A 68 -1.58 -11.79 -9.97
CA ARG A 68 -0.33 -11.06 -10.15
C ARG A 68 -0.47 -10.23 -11.43
N PRO A 69 0.07 -9.00 -11.48
CA PRO A 69 0.18 -8.28 -12.73
C PRO A 69 0.86 -9.19 -13.77
N ALA A 70 0.27 -9.27 -14.96
CA ALA A 70 0.76 -10.18 -16.00
C ALA A 70 2.18 -9.83 -16.47
N SER A 71 2.62 -8.58 -16.26
CA SER A 71 3.96 -8.09 -16.56
C SER A 71 4.35 -6.88 -15.70
N PRO A 72 5.65 -6.51 -15.65
CA PRO A 72 6.09 -5.26 -15.02
C PRO A 72 5.45 -4.01 -15.64
N THR A 73 5.12 -4.05 -16.93
CA THR A 73 4.42 -2.94 -17.61
C THR A 73 3.00 -2.80 -17.08
N ASP A 74 2.26 -3.90 -16.94
CA ASP A 74 0.91 -3.89 -16.38
C ASP A 74 0.93 -3.43 -14.92
N ALA A 75 1.91 -3.92 -14.13
CA ALA A 75 2.12 -3.48 -12.75
C ALA A 75 2.36 -1.96 -12.67
N LYS A 76 3.14 -1.39 -13.58
CA LYS A 76 3.37 0.07 -13.63
C LYS A 76 2.10 0.84 -13.96
N ILE A 77 1.32 0.37 -14.94
CA ILE A 77 0.04 0.99 -15.32
C ILE A 77 -0.94 0.95 -14.14
N GLU A 78 -1.12 -0.20 -13.51
CA GLU A 78 -2.00 -0.36 -12.35
C GLU A 78 -1.52 0.46 -11.16
N LEU A 79 -0.22 0.45 -10.86
CA LEU A 79 0.37 1.25 -9.79
C LEU A 79 0.08 2.74 -9.99
N THR A 80 0.37 3.28 -11.17
CA THR A 80 0.21 4.71 -11.47
C THR A 80 -1.24 5.15 -11.57
N HIS A 81 -2.13 4.33 -12.15
CA HIS A 81 -3.50 4.75 -12.44
C HIS A 81 -4.56 4.25 -11.45
N VAL A 82 -4.24 3.23 -10.65
CA VAL A 82 -5.19 2.60 -9.72
C VAL A 82 -4.70 2.69 -8.28
N HIS A 83 -3.51 2.17 -7.98
CA HIS A 83 -3.08 1.98 -6.61
C HIS A 83 -2.61 3.29 -5.96
N ILE A 84 -1.72 4.07 -6.60
CA ILE A 84 -1.27 5.37 -6.08
C ILE A 84 -2.45 6.33 -5.88
N PRO A 85 -3.34 6.57 -6.87
CA PRO A 85 -4.49 7.44 -6.66
C PRO A 85 -5.46 6.93 -5.58
N GLY A 86 -5.53 5.62 -5.36
CA GLY A 86 -6.29 5.03 -4.25
C GLY A 86 -5.69 5.33 -2.90
N LEU A 87 -4.37 5.21 -2.78
CA LEU A 87 -3.63 5.50 -1.55
C LEU A 87 -3.60 7.00 -1.23
N GLU A 88 -3.54 7.87 -2.24
CA GLU A 88 -3.62 9.33 -2.07
C GLU A 88 -5.00 9.75 -1.57
N ARG A 89 -6.08 9.17 -2.12
CA ARG A 89 -7.45 9.42 -1.62
C ARG A 89 -7.62 9.00 -0.16
N ALA A 90 -7.00 7.89 0.24
CA ALA A 90 -6.94 7.43 1.62
C ALA A 90 -6.04 8.31 2.53
N GLY A 91 -5.29 9.24 1.94
CA GLY A 91 -4.33 10.09 2.65
C GLY A 91 -3.22 9.29 3.32
N LEU A 92 -2.76 8.22 2.67
CA LEU A 92 -1.69 7.35 3.15
C LEU A 92 -0.36 7.63 2.46
N VAL A 93 -0.40 8.08 1.21
CA VAL A 93 0.78 8.43 0.42
C VAL A 93 0.58 9.77 -0.27
N GLU A 94 1.69 10.36 -0.67
CA GLU A 94 1.77 11.43 -1.65
C GLU A 94 2.71 10.96 -2.76
N SER A 95 2.36 11.26 -4.02
CA SER A 95 3.22 10.99 -5.16
C SER A 95 3.68 12.26 -5.85
N ASP A 96 4.91 12.21 -6.39
CA ASP A 96 5.42 13.12 -7.40
C ASP A 96 5.71 12.36 -8.71
N ASP A 97 6.30 13.02 -9.70
CA ASP A 97 6.50 12.46 -11.05
C ASP A 97 7.16 11.06 -11.05
N GLU A 98 8.07 10.76 -10.10
CA GLU A 98 8.81 9.49 -10.09
C GLU A 98 8.94 8.82 -8.71
N GLU A 99 8.59 9.52 -7.63
CA GLU A 99 8.67 9.02 -6.26
C GLU A 99 7.29 9.00 -5.56
N VAL A 100 7.15 8.07 -4.63
CA VAL A 100 6.00 7.96 -3.74
C VAL A 100 6.52 7.98 -2.31
N ARG A 101 5.91 8.78 -1.45
CA ARG A 101 6.25 8.91 -0.03
C ARG A 101 5.05 8.70 0.87
N LEU A 102 5.28 8.30 2.12
CA LEU A 102 4.22 8.25 3.12
C LEU A 102 3.70 9.66 3.47
N ALA A 103 2.38 9.81 3.56
CA ALA A 103 1.71 11.03 3.98
C ALA A 103 1.40 11.06 5.49
N VAL A 104 1.64 9.93 6.16
CA VAL A 104 1.39 9.68 7.58
C VAL A 104 2.62 9.00 8.19
N GLU A 105 2.71 9.04 9.51
CA GLU A 105 3.76 8.35 10.25
C GLU A 105 3.77 6.83 9.91
N PRO A 106 4.96 6.21 9.78
CA PRO A 106 5.08 4.80 9.44
C PRO A 106 4.31 3.89 10.40
N GLU A 107 4.27 4.20 11.70
CA GLU A 107 3.57 3.37 12.69
C GLU A 107 2.07 3.29 12.42
N VAL A 108 1.46 4.33 11.84
CA VAL A 108 0.04 4.33 11.46
C VAL A 108 -0.21 3.32 10.35
N VAL A 109 0.72 3.24 9.39
CA VAL A 109 0.65 2.30 8.28
C VAL A 109 0.89 0.87 8.76
N GLU A 110 1.91 0.66 9.57
CA GLU A 110 2.24 -0.65 10.16
C GLU A 110 1.07 -1.23 10.96
N GLN A 111 0.45 -0.42 11.83
CA GLN A 111 -0.75 -0.82 12.57
C GLN A 111 -1.92 -1.17 11.65
N GLY A 112 -2.11 -0.42 10.56
CA GLY A 112 -3.13 -0.71 9.57
C GLY A 112 -2.88 -2.02 8.82
N LEU A 113 -1.62 -2.29 8.45
CA LEU A 113 -1.19 -3.53 7.81
C LEU A 113 -1.39 -4.75 8.74
N GLU A 114 -1.02 -4.62 10.01
CA GLU A 114 -1.23 -5.67 11.02
C GLU A 114 -2.73 -5.97 11.18
N LEU A 115 -3.56 -4.93 11.28
CA LEU A 115 -5.00 -5.08 11.42
C LEU A 115 -5.61 -5.80 10.21
N ALA A 116 -5.24 -5.42 8.99
CA ALA A 116 -5.72 -6.08 7.78
C ALA A 116 -5.37 -7.57 7.75
N GLN A 117 -4.15 -7.95 8.15
CA GLN A 117 -3.74 -9.35 8.25
C GLN A 117 -4.54 -10.12 9.30
N GLN A 118 -4.86 -9.51 10.44
CA GLN A 118 -5.67 -10.15 11.48
C GLN A 118 -7.09 -10.46 10.99
N PHE A 119 -7.71 -9.58 10.19
CA PHE A 119 -9.04 -9.81 9.63
C PHE A 119 -9.04 -10.92 8.57
N GLU A 120 -8.00 -11.02 7.74
CA GLU A 120 -7.90 -12.09 6.73
C GLU A 120 -7.71 -13.49 7.35
N ARG A 121 -7.13 -13.57 8.55
CA ARG A 121 -6.93 -14.84 9.28
C ARG A 121 -8.15 -15.28 10.10
N ALA A 122 -9.13 -14.40 10.29
CA ALA A 122 -10.27 -14.64 11.17
C ALA A 122 -11.46 -15.33 10.48
N ASP A 123 -11.35 -15.63 9.18
CA ASP A 123 -12.36 -16.33 8.36
C ASP A 123 -12.03 -17.82 8.13
#